data_AF-A0A7V9GGM5-F1
#
_entry.id   AF-A0A7V9GGM5-F1
#
_cell.length_a   1.000
_cell.length_b   1.000
_cell.length_c   1.000
_cell.angle_alpha   90.00
_cell.angle_beta   90.00
_cell.angle_gamma   90.00
#
_symmetry.space_group_name_H-M   'P 1'
#
loop_
_entity.id
_entity.type
_entity.pdbx_description
1 polymer ?
#
loop_
_entity_poly.entity_id
_entity_poly.type
_entity_poly.pdbx_seq_one_letter_code
_entity_poly.pdbx_strand_id
1 'polypeptide(L)'
;MSLLEEAVPVPRSRVVPSLEPVRDRVGYAAVFAEHRASVLGLAFVLCGDRHVAEDVAAEAFARVWPHWRAGRVADDRSYLRKAVVNEVRSRWRRRAVERRE
;
A
#
# COMPACT_ATOMS: atom_id res chain seq x y z
N MET A 1 43.02 -39.90 10.95
CA MET A 1 42.75 -39.76 9.51
C MET A 1 41.40 -39.09 9.33
N SER A 2 41.43 -37.78 9.09
CA SER A 2 40.28 -36.88 8.94
C SER A 2 39.69 -37.03 7.55
N LEU A 3 38.41 -37.43 7.45
CA LEU A 3 37.66 -37.43 6.20
C LEU A 3 36.97 -36.07 6.05
N LEU A 4 37.66 -35.25 5.27
CA LEU A 4 37.26 -34.06 4.53
C LEU A 4 35.75 -33.73 4.55
N GLU A 5 35.49 -32.61 5.21
CA GLU A 5 34.38 -31.68 5.04
C GLU A 5 34.19 -31.35 3.55
N GLU A 6 33.24 -32.02 2.88
CA GLU A 6 32.80 -31.61 1.54
C GLU A 6 32.07 -30.28 1.65
N ALA A 7 32.81 -29.19 1.47
CA ALA A 7 32.28 -27.87 1.26
C ALA A 7 31.47 -27.85 -0.05
N VAL A 8 30.15 -27.84 0.06
CA VAL A 8 29.26 -27.51 -1.05
C VAL A 8 29.64 -26.11 -1.56
N PRO A 9 30.02 -25.94 -2.83
CA PRO A 9 30.38 -24.64 -3.35
C PRO A 9 29.12 -23.77 -3.43
N VAL A 10 28.98 -22.82 -2.51
CA VAL A 10 27.96 -21.76 -2.61
C VAL A 10 28.32 -20.92 -3.83
N PRO A 11 27.47 -20.84 -4.87
CA PRO A 11 27.73 -19.98 -6.01
C PRO A 11 27.78 -18.52 -5.53
N ARG A 12 29.00 -17.99 -5.48
CA ARG A 12 29.27 -16.56 -5.31
C ARG A 12 28.80 -15.85 -6.57
N SER A 13 27.76 -15.04 -6.43
CA SER A 13 27.07 -14.27 -7.48
C SER A 13 25.76 -14.92 -7.96
N ARG A 14 24.73 -14.83 -7.13
CA ARG A 14 23.41 -14.54 -7.70
C ARG A 14 23.41 -13.03 -7.92
N VAL A 15 23.49 -12.62 -9.18
CA VAL A 15 23.01 -11.30 -9.59
C VAL A 15 21.59 -11.20 -9.02
N VAL A 16 21.42 -10.45 -7.92
CA VAL A 16 20.08 -10.00 -7.54
C VAL A 16 19.63 -9.14 -8.72
N PRO A 17 18.60 -9.54 -9.48
CA PRO A 17 18.02 -8.63 -10.44
C PRO A 17 17.68 -7.36 -9.67
N SER A 18 18.08 -6.21 -10.19
CA SER A 18 17.72 -4.88 -9.68
C SER A 18 16.37 -4.91 -8.98
N LEU A 19 16.37 -4.72 -7.65
CA LEU A 19 15.21 -4.84 -6.76
C LEU A 19 14.26 -3.65 -6.93
N GLU A 20 13.97 -3.26 -8.16
CA GLU A 20 12.80 -2.44 -8.43
C GLU A 20 11.58 -3.31 -8.08
N PRO A 21 10.69 -2.87 -7.17
CA PRO A 21 9.52 -3.64 -6.82
C PRO A 21 8.75 -3.94 -8.11
N VAL A 22 8.55 -5.24 -8.39
CA VAL A 22 7.73 -5.66 -9.52
C VAL A 22 6.39 -4.96 -9.37
N ARG A 23 6.05 -4.09 -10.31
CA ARG A 23 4.84 -3.25 -10.27
C ARG A 23 3.59 -4.07 -10.63
N ASP A 24 3.39 -5.16 -9.91
CA ASP A 24 2.32 -6.12 -10.06
C ASP A 24 1.55 -6.32 -8.74
N ARG A 25 0.64 -7.31 -8.71
CA ARG A 25 -0.20 -7.56 -7.54
C ARG A 25 0.61 -8.02 -6.33
N VAL A 26 1.70 -8.75 -6.54
CA VAL A 26 2.54 -9.27 -5.45
C VAL A 26 3.34 -8.12 -4.84
N GLY A 27 3.93 -7.25 -5.66
CA GLY A 27 4.60 -6.05 -5.16
C GLY A 27 3.65 -5.12 -4.41
N TYR A 28 2.43 -4.95 -4.90
CA TYR A 28 1.44 -4.12 -4.20
C TYR A 28 0.88 -4.75 -2.94
N ALA A 29 0.87 -6.08 -2.83
CA ALA A 29 0.52 -6.76 -1.58
C ALA A 29 1.51 -6.41 -0.45
N ALA A 30 2.79 -6.21 -0.76
CA ALA A 30 3.78 -5.73 0.22
C ALA A 30 3.48 -4.29 0.67
N VAL A 31 3.16 -3.40 -0.27
CA VAL A 31 2.74 -2.01 0.01
C VAL A 31 1.48 -1.98 0.89
N PHE A 32 0.50 -2.83 0.59
CA PHE A 32 -0.70 -2.99 1.40
C PHE A 32 -0.36 -3.47 2.82
N ALA A 33 0.42 -4.55 2.93
CA ALA A 33 0.81 -5.11 4.22
C ALA A 33 1.53 -4.08 5.10
N GLU A 34 2.45 -3.31 4.53
CA GLU A 34 3.19 -2.26 5.23
C GLU A 34 2.30 -1.12 5.71
N HIS A 35 1.40 -0.63 4.85
CA HIS A 35 0.68 0.62 5.14
C HIS A 35 -0.72 0.44 5.72
N ARG A 36 -1.33 -0.76 5.67
CA ARG A 36 -2.74 -1.00 6.07
C ARG A 36 -3.11 -0.41 7.43
N ALA A 37 -2.27 -0.60 8.45
CA ALA A 37 -2.56 -0.15 9.80
C ALA A 37 -2.55 1.38 9.90
N SER A 38 -1.58 2.03 9.24
CA SER A 38 -1.46 3.49 9.23
C SER A 38 -2.57 4.17 8.42
N VAL A 39 -2.99 3.55 7.31
CA VAL A 39 -4.09 4.02 6.46
C VAL A 39 -5.41 3.90 7.20
N LEU A 40 -5.67 2.75 7.81
CA LEU A 40 -6.88 2.51 8.60
C LEU A 40 -6.95 3.44 9.82
N GLY A 41 -5.85 3.61 10.54
CA GLY A 41 -5.78 4.52 11.69
C GLY A 41 -6.04 5.97 11.30
N LEU A 42 -5.46 6.45 10.19
CA LEU A 42 -5.74 7.79 9.67
C LEU A 42 -7.21 7.93 9.25
N ALA A 43 -7.75 6.95 8.54
CA ALA A 43 -9.16 6.97 8.13
C ALA A 43 -10.07 7.03 9.37
N PHE A 44 -9.80 6.23 10.39
CA PHE A 44 -10.55 6.21 11.65
C PHE A 44 -10.52 7.56 12.37
N VAL A 45 -9.34 8.17 12.54
CA VAL A 45 -9.21 9.50 13.16
C VAL A 45 -10.05 10.55 12.43
N LEU A 46 -10.12 10.46 11.09
CA LEU A 46 -10.85 11.42 10.28
C LEU A 46 -12.36 11.20 10.24
N CYS A 47 -12.84 9.96 10.41
CA CYS A 47 -14.27 9.65 10.29
C CYS A 47 -14.98 9.29 11.60
N GLY A 48 -14.24 8.87 12.63
CA GLY A 48 -14.78 8.47 13.94
C GLY A 48 -15.54 7.14 13.95
N ASP A 49 -15.65 6.45 12.83
CA ASP A 49 -16.43 5.22 12.67
C ASP A 49 -15.58 4.12 12.04
N ARG A 50 -15.61 2.92 12.62
CA ARG A 50 -14.76 1.81 12.19
C ARG A 50 -15.13 1.28 10.80
N HIS A 51 -16.41 1.14 10.50
CA HIS A 51 -16.88 0.63 9.21
C HIS A 51 -16.58 1.64 8.09
N VAL A 52 -16.82 2.93 8.34
CA VAL A 52 -16.48 3.99 7.39
C VAL A 52 -14.97 4.06 7.17
N ALA A 53 -14.15 3.85 8.21
CA ALA A 53 -12.71 3.84 8.09
C ALA A 53 -12.21 2.71 7.19
N GLU A 54 -12.78 1.51 7.33
CA GLU A 54 -12.44 0.34 6.50
C GLU A 54 -12.77 0.57 5.04
N ASP A 55 -13.95 1.11 4.74
CA ASP A 55 -14.32 1.45 3.36
C ASP A 55 -13.38 2.51 2.75
N VAL A 56 -13.06 3.56 3.52
CA VAL A 56 -12.17 4.64 3.08
C VAL A 56 -10.77 4.09 2.81
N ALA A 57 -10.27 3.21 3.67
CA ALA A 57 -8.98 2.56 3.48
C ALA A 57 -8.97 1.70 2.22
N ALA A 58 -10.01 0.89 2.00
CA ALA A 58 -10.14 0.05 0.82
C ALA A 58 -10.16 0.87 -0.48
N GLU A 59 -10.98 1.93 -0.53
CA GLU A 59 -11.07 2.82 -1.69
C GLU A 59 -9.74 3.57 -1.93
N ALA A 60 -9.05 3.99 -0.86
CA ALA A 60 -7.74 4.62 -0.99
C ALA A 60 -6.71 3.67 -1.65
N PHE A 61 -6.60 2.43 -1.18
CA PHE A 61 -5.71 1.45 -1.83
C PHE A 61 -6.13 1.15 -3.27
N ALA A 62 -7.43 0.96 -3.53
CA ALA A 62 -7.94 0.73 -4.89
C ALA A 62 -7.58 1.88 -5.85
N ARG A 63 -7.67 3.13 -5.38
CA ARG A 63 -7.31 4.31 -6.16
C ARG A 63 -5.82 4.46 -6.39
N VAL A 64 -4.98 4.08 -5.43
CA VAL A 64 -3.52 4.18 -5.58
C VAL A 64 -2.96 3.12 -6.53
N TRP A 65 -3.53 1.92 -6.56
CA TRP A 65 -3.10 0.81 -7.41
C TRP A 65 -2.75 1.17 -8.87
N PRO A 66 -3.63 1.81 -9.68
CA PRO A 66 -3.31 2.12 -11.08
C PRO A 66 -2.18 3.14 -11.23
N HIS A 67 -1.99 4.07 -10.28
CA HIS A 67 -0.89 5.03 -10.32
C HIS A 67 0.43 4.39 -9.89
N TRP A 68 0.39 3.54 -8.87
CA TRP A 68 1.53 2.77 -8.40
C TRP A 68 2.04 1.83 -9.48
N ARG A 69 1.13 1.09 -10.13
CA ARG A 69 1.43 0.20 -11.25
C ARG A 69 2.07 0.93 -12.44
N ALA A 70 1.63 2.17 -12.70
CA ALA A 70 2.14 3.00 -13.78
C ALA A 70 3.47 3.71 -13.46
N GLY A 71 4.10 3.46 -12.31
CA GLY A 71 5.35 4.15 -11.97
C GLY A 71 5.17 5.59 -11.49
N ARG A 72 3.94 6.04 -11.21
CA ARG A 72 3.62 7.44 -10.90
C ARG A 72 3.55 7.74 -9.39
N VAL A 73 3.95 6.78 -8.56
CA VAL A 73 4.03 6.92 -7.12
C VAL A 73 5.50 6.88 -6.73
N ALA A 74 6.01 8.02 -6.25
CA ALA A 74 7.38 8.17 -5.78
C ALA A 74 7.53 7.77 -4.30
N ASP A 75 6.50 8.03 -3.49
CA ASP A 75 6.44 7.65 -2.07
C ASP A 75 5.05 7.12 -1.74
N ASP A 76 4.98 5.84 -1.36
CA ASP A 76 3.73 5.12 -1.13
C ASP A 76 2.95 5.72 0.04
N ARG A 77 3.64 6.06 1.13
CA ARG A 77 3.04 6.63 2.35
C ARG A 77 2.33 7.95 2.05
N SER A 78 2.99 8.89 1.41
CA SER A 78 2.44 10.23 1.12
C SER A 78 1.27 10.14 0.16
N TYR A 79 1.36 9.27 -0.85
CA TYR A 79 0.30 9.08 -1.82
C TYR A 79 -0.94 8.45 -1.19
N LEU A 80 -0.77 7.42 -0.35
CA LEU A 80 -1.85 6.78 0.39
C LEU A 80 -2.52 7.75 1.38
N ARG A 81 -1.75 8.54 2.14
CA ARG A 81 -2.32 9.56 3.04
C ARG A 81 -3.15 10.59 2.28
N LYS A 82 -2.66 11.04 1.12
CA LYS A 82 -3.40 11.95 0.24
C LYS A 82 -4.69 11.31 -0.27
N ALA A 83 -4.65 10.05 -0.67
CA ALA A 83 -5.83 9.30 -1.10
C ALA A 83 -6.89 9.22 0.01
N VAL A 84 -6.50 8.88 1.25
CA VAL A 84 -7.41 8.84 2.41
C VAL A 84 -8.09 10.19 2.64
N VAL A 85 -7.32 11.28 2.69
CA VAL A 85 -7.88 12.62 2.92
C VAL A 85 -8.86 13.01 1.81
N ASN A 86 -8.52 12.69 0.55
CA ASN A 86 -9.40 12.96 -0.59
C ASN A 86 -10.70 12.17 -0.51
N GLU A 87 -10.65 10.90 -0.09
CA GLU A 87 -11.84 10.05 0.07
C GLU A 87 -12.77 10.54 1.18
N VAL A 88 -12.22 10.90 2.35
CA VAL A 88 -13.02 11.48 3.44
C VAL A 88 -13.69 12.77 2.98
N ARG A 89 -12.95 13.67 2.32
CA ARG A 89 -13.51 14.93 1.79
C ARG A 89 -14.59 14.67 0.75
N SER A 90 -14.39 13.69 -0.13
CA SER A 90 -15.38 13.28 -1.13
C SER A 90 -16.68 12.77 -0.49
N ARG A 91 -16.58 11.94 0.56
CA ARG A 91 -17.74 11.45 1.32
C ARG A 91 -18.51 12.57 1.99
N TRP A 92 -17.83 13.52 2.65
CA TRP A 92 -18.52 14.65 3.28
C TRP A 92 -19.20 15.58 2.28
N ARG A 93 -18.59 15.82 1.12
CA ARG A 93 -19.23 16.58 0.03
C ARG A 93 -20.51 15.89 -0.46
N ARG A 94 -20.46 14.58 -0.74
CA ARG A 94 -21.64 13.81 -1.18
C ARG A 94 -22.78 13.86 -0.18
N ARG A 95 -22.50 13.58 1.10
CA ARG A 95 -23.48 13.70 2.18
C ARG A 95 -24.07 15.11 2.31
N ALA A 96 -23.30 16.15 2.00
CA ALA A 96 -23.79 17.53 2.06
C ALA A 96 -24.73 17.88 0.90
N VAL A 97 -24.57 17.24 -0.27
CA VAL A 97 -25.48 17.39 -1.42
C VAL A 97 -26.76 16.60 -1.16
N GLU A 98 -26.65 15.35 -0.71
CA GLU A 98 -27.80 14.49 -0.36
C GLU A 98 -28.72 15.10 0.71
N ARG A 99 -28.19 15.96 1.60
CA ARG A 99 -29.00 16.68 2.60
C ARG A 99 -29.69 17.95 2.08
N ARG A 100 -29.36 18.40 0.87
CA ARG A 100 -29.92 19.62 0.26
C ARG A 100 -31.04 19.31 -0.73
N GLU A 101 -31.13 18.06 -1.18
CA GLU A 101 -32.20 17.51 -2.01
C GLU A 101 -33.35 17.00 -1.12
#